data_AF-A0A6L2J7H5-F1
#
_entry.id   AF-A0A6L2J7H5-F1
#
_cell.length_a   1.000
_cell.length_b   1.000
_cell.length_c   1.000
_cell.angle_alpha   90.00
_cell.angle_beta   90.00
_cell.angle_gamma   90.00
#
_symmetry.space_group_name_H-M   'P 1'
#
loop_
_entity.id
_entity.type
_entity.pdbx_description
1 polymer ?
#
loop_
_entity_poly.entity_id
_entity_poly.type
_entity_poly.pdbx_seq_one_letter_code
_entity_poly.pdbx_strand_id
1 'polypeptide(L)'
;MLKKEIRTWTLDYKRQQVGHSKDLKSKLSDIDKMLDQGRVTDDILLYRMEVLKQLHYVQSSNNRDIMQKAKIRWAIEGDENFKYFHAIIKKKHVNLSVKGVMVDGDWIDDPDLVKQEFRSHFADRFQDPGSRRSNLNFLFHNRLRNDQILDLESPISKDEIRTAV
;
A
#
# COMPACT_ATOMS: atom_id res chain seq x y z
N MET A 1 12.37 26.66 -35.51
CA MET A 1 11.45 25.91 -36.40
C MET A 1 11.04 24.57 -35.76
N LEU A 2 11.93 23.58 -35.62
CA LEU A 2 11.59 22.23 -35.13
C LEU A 2 10.94 22.16 -33.72
N LYS A 3 11.45 22.93 -32.75
CA LYS A 3 10.91 22.94 -31.38
C LYS A 3 9.43 23.37 -31.31
N LYS A 4 8.98 24.24 -32.22
CA LYS A 4 7.59 24.70 -32.29
C LYS A 4 6.70 23.57 -32.79
N GLU A 5 7.09 22.92 -33.88
CA GLU A 5 6.37 21.79 -34.46
C GLU A 5 6.24 20.61 -33.48
N ILE A 6 7.31 20.26 -32.76
CA ILE A 6 7.28 19.21 -31.74
C ILE A 6 6.27 19.55 -30.62
N ARG A 7 6.20 20.83 -30.21
CA ARG A 7 5.25 21.27 -29.18
C ARG A 7 3.81 21.17 -29.67
N THR A 8 3.53 21.61 -30.89
CA THR A 8 2.20 21.49 -31.51
C THR A 8 1.78 20.02 -31.59
N TRP A 9 2.64 19.18 -32.16
CA TRP A 9 2.40 17.74 -32.26
C TRP A 9 2.14 17.10 -30.89
N THR A 10 2.91 17.47 -29.85
CA THR A 10 2.71 16.94 -28.49
C THR A 10 1.35 17.34 -27.90
N LEU A 11 0.89 18.57 -28.16
CA LEU A 11 -0.42 19.04 -27.69
C LEU A 11 -1.56 18.30 -28.40
N ASP A 12 -1.46 18.15 -29.71
CA ASP A 12 -2.46 17.45 -30.52
C ASP A 12 -2.53 15.97 -30.16
N TYR A 13 -1.37 15.31 -30.01
CA TYR A 13 -1.28 13.93 -29.55
C TYR A 13 -1.97 13.75 -28.20
N LYS A 14 -1.70 14.63 -27.23
CA LYS A 14 -2.37 14.57 -25.91
C LYS A 14 -3.88 14.76 -26.03
N ARG A 15 -4.33 15.71 -26.85
CA ARG A 15 -5.76 15.94 -27.09
C ARG A 15 -6.41 14.69 -27.69
N GLN A 16 -5.76 14.05 -28.66
CA GLN A 16 -6.24 12.82 -29.27
C GLN A 16 -6.31 11.66 -28.27
N GLN A 17 -5.29 11.49 -27.42
CA GLN A 17 -5.29 10.44 -26.37
C GLN A 17 -6.41 10.65 -25.34
N VAL A 18 -6.62 11.89 -24.89
CA VAL A 18 -7.73 12.22 -23.98
C VAL A 18 -9.09 11.96 -24.65
N GLY A 19 -9.23 12.34 -25.92
CA GLY A 19 -10.42 12.06 -26.72
C GLY A 19 -10.69 10.57 -26.86
N HIS A 20 -9.67 9.78 -27.20
CA HIS A 20 -9.78 8.33 -27.32
C HIS A 20 -10.15 7.66 -25.99
N SER A 21 -9.53 8.08 -24.88
CA SER A 21 -9.89 7.57 -23.55
C SER A 21 -11.34 7.91 -23.18
N LYS A 22 -11.81 9.11 -23.52
CA LYS A 22 -13.20 9.54 -23.28
C LYS A 22 -14.19 8.72 -24.11
N ASP A 23 -13.87 8.46 -25.38
CA ASP A 23 -14.67 7.62 -26.27
C ASP A 23 -14.79 6.18 -25.74
N LEU A 24 -13.69 5.56 -25.33
CA LEU A 24 -13.69 4.23 -24.72
C LEU A 24 -14.52 4.17 -23.43
N LYS A 25 -14.45 5.19 -22.58
CA LYS A 25 -15.28 5.28 -21.37
C LYS A 25 -16.76 5.46 -21.68
N SER A 26 -17.09 6.24 -22.71
CA SER A 26 -18.48 6.39 -23.16
C SER A 26 -19.04 5.06 -23.65
N LYS A 27 -18.30 4.37 -24.53
CA LYS A 27 -18.67 3.04 -25.03
C LYS A 27 -18.88 2.05 -23.90
N LEU A 28 -17.97 2.01 -22.93
CA LEU A 28 -18.10 1.15 -21.76
C LEU A 28 -19.37 1.47 -20.96
N SER A 29 -19.65 2.76 -20.72
CA SER A 29 -20.87 3.19 -20.04
C SER A 29 -22.14 2.78 -20.77
N ASP A 30 -22.14 2.85 -22.11
CA ASP A 30 -23.31 2.44 -22.90
C ASP A 30 -23.51 0.92 -22.88
N ILE A 31 -22.42 0.14 -22.88
CA ILE A 31 -22.49 -1.31 -22.69
C ILE A 31 -23.02 -1.65 -21.29
N ASP A 32 -22.49 -1.02 -20.25
CA ASP A 32 -22.93 -1.27 -18.87
C ASP A 32 -24.43 -0.96 -18.70
N LYS A 33 -24.96 0.11 -19.31
CA LYS A 33 -26.41 0.40 -19.34
C LYS A 33 -27.22 -0.70 -20.02
N MET A 34 -26.71 -1.29 -21.10
CA MET A 34 -27.41 -2.41 -21.78
C MET A 34 -27.47 -3.64 -20.89
N LEU A 35 -26.38 -3.92 -20.17
CA LEU A 35 -26.31 -5.03 -19.21
C LEU A 35 -27.27 -4.81 -18.03
N ASP A 36 -27.33 -3.59 -17.48
CA ASP A 36 -28.25 -3.23 -16.39
C ASP A 36 -29.73 -3.36 -16.79
N GLN A 37 -30.05 -3.20 -18.09
CA GLN A 37 -31.38 -3.44 -18.65
C GLN A 37 -31.69 -4.93 -18.88
N GLY A 38 -30.80 -5.85 -18.46
CA GLY A 38 -30.96 -7.29 -18.59
C GLY A 38 -30.65 -7.83 -20.00
N ARG A 39 -30.07 -7.01 -20.89
CA ARG A 39 -29.70 -7.43 -22.26
C ARG A 39 -28.30 -8.02 -22.24
N VAL A 40 -28.18 -9.27 -21.79
CA VAL A 40 -26.90 -9.99 -21.70
C VAL A 40 -26.78 -10.95 -22.88
N THR A 41 -25.80 -10.70 -23.74
CA THR A 41 -25.43 -11.58 -24.87
C THR A 41 -23.92 -11.75 -24.90
N ASP A 42 -23.43 -12.90 -25.36
CA ASP A 42 -22.00 -13.20 -25.44
C ASP A 42 -21.23 -12.15 -26.27
N ASP A 43 -21.83 -11.65 -27.36
CA ASP A 43 -21.25 -10.59 -28.19
C ASP A 43 -21.05 -9.29 -27.41
N ILE A 44 -22.00 -8.93 -26.54
CA ILE A 44 -21.93 -7.72 -25.70
C ILE A 44 -20.82 -7.87 -24.66
N LEU A 45 -20.69 -9.04 -24.04
CA LEU A 45 -19.64 -9.33 -23.07
C LEU A 45 -18.26 -9.34 -23.72
N LEU A 46 -18.13 -9.93 -24.92
CA LEU A 46 -16.89 -9.92 -25.69
C LEU A 46 -16.48 -8.50 -26.07
N TYR A 47 -17.44 -7.70 -26.53
CA TYR A 47 -17.20 -6.29 -26.86
C TYR A 47 -16.78 -5.48 -25.63
N ARG A 48 -17.42 -5.70 -24.47
CA ARG A 48 -17.04 -5.08 -23.20
C ARG A 48 -15.60 -5.38 -22.81
N MET A 49 -15.20 -6.65 -22.91
CA MET A 49 -13.84 -7.09 -22.60
C MET A 49 -12.81 -6.40 -23.49
N GLU A 50 -13.09 -6.28 -24.80
CA GLU A 50 -12.20 -5.61 -25.74
C GLU A 50 -12.06 -4.11 -25.44
N VAL A 51 -13.17 -3.41 -25.15
CA VAL A 51 -13.14 -2.00 -24.76
C VAL A 51 -12.34 -1.79 -23.47
N LEU A 52 -12.50 -2.67 -22.48
CA LEU A 52 -11.71 -2.64 -21.24
C LEU A 52 -10.21 -2.85 -21.50
N LYS A 53 -9.86 -3.80 -22.36
CA LYS A 53 -8.47 -4.08 -22.75
C LYS A 53 -7.83 -2.86 -23.44
N GLN A 54 -8.54 -2.23 -24.35
CA GLN A 54 -8.07 -1.00 -25.01
C GLN A 54 -7.92 0.15 -24.02
N LEU A 55 -8.88 0.33 -23.12
CA LEU A 55 -8.81 1.36 -22.09
C LEU A 55 -7.60 1.15 -21.16
N HIS A 56 -7.37 -0.09 -20.74
CA HIS A 56 -6.21 -0.45 -19.94
C HIS A 56 -4.90 -0.19 -20.67
N TYR A 57 -4.82 -0.49 -21.98
CA TYR A 57 -3.65 -0.18 -22.80
C TYR A 57 -3.35 1.32 -22.85
N VAL A 58 -4.36 2.15 -23.11
CA VAL A 58 -4.24 3.62 -23.14
C VAL A 58 -3.78 4.15 -21.78
N GLN A 59 -4.38 3.68 -20.69
CA GLN A 59 -3.99 4.06 -19.33
C GLN A 59 -2.56 3.65 -18.99
N SER A 60 -2.17 2.43 -19.34
CA SER A 60 -0.81 1.91 -19.12
C SER A 60 0.24 2.73 -19.86
N SER A 61 -0.04 3.08 -21.13
CA SER A 61 0.83 3.95 -21.92
C SER A 61 0.98 5.35 -21.30
N ASN A 62 -0.13 5.95 -20.87
CA ASN A 62 -0.13 7.25 -20.20
C ASN A 62 0.65 7.20 -18.86
N ASN A 63 0.48 6.13 -18.07
CA ASN A 63 1.20 5.95 -16.81
C ASN A 63 2.71 5.83 -17.03
N ARG A 64 3.14 5.14 -18.09
CA ARG A 64 4.57 5.06 -18.47
C ARG A 64 5.14 6.44 -18.81
N ASP A 65 4.42 7.25 -19.57
CA ASP A 65 4.83 8.61 -19.93
C ASP A 65 4.91 9.53 -18.69
N ILE A 66 3.91 9.46 -17.79
CA ILE A 66 3.94 10.19 -16.51
C ILE A 66 5.13 9.76 -15.66
N MET A 67 5.37 8.46 -15.54
CA MET A 67 6.50 7.92 -14.77
C MET A 67 7.83 8.37 -15.34
N GLN A 68 8.00 8.35 -16.66
CA GLN A 68 9.22 8.83 -17.32
C GLN A 68 9.44 10.32 -17.06
N LYS A 69 8.39 11.15 -17.18
CA LYS A 69 8.46 12.59 -16.87
C LYS A 69 8.79 12.86 -15.42
N ALA A 70 8.24 12.08 -14.50
CA ALA A 70 8.56 12.18 -13.08
C ALA A 70 10.04 11.85 -12.82
N LYS A 71 10.57 10.79 -13.43
CA LYS A 71 11.99 10.43 -13.33
C LYS A 71 12.91 11.52 -13.89
N ILE A 72 12.61 12.06 -15.07
CA ILE A 72 13.37 13.16 -15.67
C ILE A 72 13.33 14.39 -14.77
N ARG A 73 12.15 14.76 -14.28
CA ARG A 73 11.98 15.89 -13.37
C ARG A 73 12.78 15.69 -12.09
N TRP A 74 12.74 14.51 -11.50
CA TRP A 74 13.51 14.19 -10.30
C TRP A 74 15.03 14.26 -10.55
N ALA A 75 15.51 13.81 -11.72
CA ALA A 75 16.91 13.95 -12.09
C ALA A 75 17.34 15.42 -12.30
N ILE A 76 16.41 16.31 -12.67
CA ILE A 76 16.68 17.76 -12.86
C ILE A 76 16.57 18.54 -11.55
N GLU A 77 15.52 18.29 -10.76
CA GLU A 77 15.17 19.06 -9.56
C GLU A 77 15.81 18.49 -8.28
N GLY A 78 16.30 17.26 -8.30
CA GLY A 78 16.94 16.61 -7.15
C GLY A 78 16.03 16.56 -5.91
N ASP A 79 16.56 17.05 -4.79
CA ASP A 79 15.93 17.02 -3.47
C ASP A 79 14.76 18.02 -3.31
N GLU A 80 14.55 18.93 -4.27
CA GLU A 80 13.44 19.89 -4.19
C GLU A 80 12.06 19.24 -4.39
N ASN A 81 12.01 18.07 -5.05
CA ASN A 81 10.78 17.30 -5.25
C ASN A 81 10.30 16.57 -3.98
N PHE A 82 11.06 16.61 -2.88
CA PHE A 82 10.68 15.97 -1.62
C PHE A 82 9.50 16.65 -0.94
N LYS A 83 9.18 17.91 -1.30
CA LYS A 83 7.99 18.61 -0.76
C LYS A 83 6.69 17.85 -1.02
N TYR A 84 6.54 17.22 -2.19
CA TYR A 84 5.36 16.41 -2.52
C TYR A 84 5.26 15.18 -1.63
N PHE A 85 6.34 14.41 -1.50
CA PHE A 85 6.37 13.20 -0.69
C PHE A 85 6.27 13.52 0.80
N HIS A 86 6.91 14.58 1.28
CA HIS A 86 6.74 15.09 2.64
C HIS A 86 5.29 15.48 2.91
N ALA A 87 4.59 16.11 1.97
CA ALA A 87 3.18 16.43 2.13
C ALA A 87 2.31 15.16 2.27
N ILE A 88 2.59 14.12 1.46
CA ILE A 88 1.92 12.81 1.58
C ILE A 88 2.22 12.16 2.93
N ILE A 89 3.48 12.10 3.34
CA ILE A 89 3.91 11.49 4.61
C ILE A 89 3.29 12.25 5.78
N LYS A 90 3.31 13.59 5.77
CA LYS A 90 2.71 14.42 6.81
C LYS A 90 1.21 14.18 6.91
N LYS A 91 0.51 14.12 5.76
CA LYS A 91 -0.93 13.80 5.72
C LYS A 91 -1.20 12.41 6.29
N LYS A 92 -0.39 11.42 5.93
CA LYS A 92 -0.50 10.05 6.46
C LYS A 92 -0.24 10.02 7.96
N HIS A 93 0.78 10.72 8.46
CA HIS A 93 1.08 10.83 9.89
C HIS A 93 -0.09 11.43 10.67
N VAL A 94 -0.68 12.52 10.17
CA VAL A 94 -1.85 13.15 10.81
C VAL A 94 -3.06 12.21 10.80
N ASN A 95 -3.29 11.49 9.70
CA ASN A 95 -4.41 10.56 9.58
C ASN A 95 -4.25 9.30 10.45
N LEU A 96 -3.02 8.82 10.62
CA LEU A 96 -2.70 7.63 11.43
C LEU A 96 -2.34 7.97 12.88
N SER A 97 -2.34 9.26 13.23
CA SER A 97 -2.10 9.73 14.59
C SER A 97 -3.19 9.19 15.51
N VAL A 98 -2.80 8.43 16.52
CA VAL A 98 -3.71 8.06 17.61
C VAL A 98 -4.03 9.34 18.37
N LYS A 99 -5.31 9.73 18.38
CA LYS A 99 -5.78 10.96 19.04
C LYS A 99 -6.17 10.76 20.50
N GLY A 100 -6.33 9.51 20.91
CA GLY A 100 -6.75 9.13 22.25
C GLY A 100 -7.09 7.64 22.29
N VAL A 101 -7.29 7.13 23.49
CA VAL A 101 -7.64 5.74 23.77
C VAL A 101 -8.84 5.67 24.70
N MET A 102 -9.61 4.60 24.58
CA MET A 102 -10.75 4.32 25.46
C MET A 102 -10.29 3.36 26.55
N VAL A 103 -10.34 3.79 27.81
CA VAL A 103 -9.95 2.98 28.98
C VAL A 103 -11.10 3.00 29.98
N ASP A 104 -11.62 1.83 30.33
CA ASP A 104 -12.71 1.67 31.31
C ASP A 104 -13.96 2.55 31.09
N GLY A 105 -14.21 2.93 29.83
CA GLY A 105 -15.34 3.80 29.44
C GLY A 105 -14.99 5.28 29.33
N ASP A 106 -13.79 5.70 29.74
CA ASP A 106 -13.31 7.08 29.69
C ASP A 106 -12.35 7.33 28.51
N TRP A 107 -12.57 8.44 27.80
CA TRP A 107 -11.76 8.82 26.64
C TRP A 107 -10.57 9.63 27.10
N ILE A 108 -9.38 9.07 26.95
CA ILE A 108 -8.11 9.67 27.33
C ILE A 108 -7.41 10.18 26.08
N ASP A 109 -7.17 11.48 26.00
CA ASP A 109 -6.45 12.14 24.91
C ASP A 109 -5.17 12.86 25.36
N ASP A 110 -4.86 12.84 26.66
CA ASP A 110 -3.58 13.31 27.17
C ASP A 110 -2.43 12.44 26.62
N PRO A 111 -1.42 13.01 25.95
CA PRO A 111 -0.37 12.25 25.28
C PRO A 111 0.44 11.34 26.20
N ASP A 112 0.66 11.73 27.45
CA ASP A 112 1.48 10.94 28.38
C ASP A 112 0.67 9.79 28.98
N LEU A 113 -0.61 10.03 29.29
CA LEU A 113 -1.54 8.97 29.70
C LEU A 113 -1.77 7.96 28.57
N VAL A 114 -1.97 8.42 27.33
CA VAL A 114 -2.08 7.54 26.15
C VAL A 114 -0.85 6.65 26.03
N LYS A 115 0.37 7.21 26.08
CA LYS A 115 1.62 6.42 26.02
C LYS A 115 1.71 5.40 27.15
N GLN A 116 1.32 5.80 28.37
CA GLN A 116 1.35 4.92 29.54
C GLN A 116 0.37 3.76 29.38
N GLU A 117 -0.83 4.02 28.86
CA GLU A 117 -1.81 2.98 28.61
C GLU A 117 -1.33 1.98 27.56
N PHE A 118 -0.83 2.47 26.42
CA PHE A 118 -0.22 1.61 25.39
C PHE A 118 0.91 0.75 25.97
N ARG A 119 1.79 1.35 26.77
CA ARG A 119 2.88 0.62 27.42
C ARG A 119 2.35 -0.47 28.35
N SER A 120 1.37 -0.15 29.20
CA SER A 120 0.82 -1.09 30.19
C SER A 120 0.09 -2.24 29.49
N HIS A 121 -0.76 -1.93 28.51
CA HIS A 121 -1.47 -2.91 27.69
C HIS A 121 -0.53 -3.96 27.09
N PHE A 122 0.55 -3.51 26.46
CA PHE A 122 1.50 -4.43 25.84
C PHE A 122 2.43 -5.10 26.87
N ALA A 123 2.81 -4.41 27.95
CA ALA A 123 3.58 -5.01 29.03
C ALA A 123 2.84 -6.22 29.62
N ASP A 124 1.54 -6.09 29.90
CA ASP A 124 0.74 -7.18 30.46
C ASP A 124 0.54 -8.33 29.46
N ARG A 125 0.41 -8.02 28.16
CA ARG A 125 0.24 -9.02 27.09
C ARG A 125 1.51 -9.80 26.77
N PHE A 126 2.67 -9.17 26.93
CA PHE A 126 3.98 -9.77 26.70
C PHE A 126 4.67 -10.20 27.99
N GLN A 127 4.02 -10.08 29.15
CA GLN A 127 4.50 -10.68 30.37
C GLN A 127 4.54 -12.20 30.20
N ASP A 128 5.64 -12.79 30.66
CA ASP A 128 5.76 -14.24 30.76
C ASP A 128 4.67 -14.74 31.71
N PRO A 129 3.70 -15.57 31.25
CA PRO A 129 2.66 -16.14 32.10
C PRO A 129 3.21 -17.11 33.16
N GLY A 130 4.54 -17.31 33.21
CA GLY A 130 5.24 -18.20 34.12
C GLY A 130 5.24 -19.64 33.59
N SER A 131 5.52 -20.59 34.48
CA SER A 131 5.65 -22.01 34.13
C SER A 131 4.30 -22.65 33.81
N ARG A 132 3.76 -22.35 32.63
CA ARG A 132 2.75 -23.16 31.96
C ARG A 132 3.25 -23.51 30.57
N ARG A 133 4.27 -24.37 30.55
CA ARG A 133 4.54 -25.17 29.35
C ARG A 133 3.32 -26.06 29.16
N SER A 134 2.50 -25.72 28.18
CA SER A 134 1.49 -26.65 27.66
C SER A 134 2.19 -27.99 27.40
N ASN A 135 1.90 -29.00 28.21
CA ASN A 135 2.49 -30.32 28.02
C ASN A 135 1.87 -30.92 26.76
N LEU A 136 2.63 -30.89 25.67
CA LEU A 136 2.31 -31.65 24.47
C LEU A 136 2.59 -33.12 24.80
N ASN A 137 1.54 -33.91 24.99
CA ASN A 137 1.62 -35.37 25.14
C ASN A 137 1.94 -36.03 23.79
N PHE A 138 3.04 -35.62 23.16
CA PHE A 138 3.50 -36.14 21.88
C PHE A 138 5.01 -36.35 21.91
N LEU A 139 5.45 -37.53 21.50
CA LEU A 139 6.87 -37.87 21.40
C LEU A 139 7.39 -37.42 20.03
N PHE A 140 8.15 -36.34 19.99
CA PHE A 140 8.86 -35.93 18.79
C PHE A 140 10.04 -36.88 18.52
N HIS A 141 10.11 -37.41 17.29
CA HIS A 141 11.16 -38.34 16.84
C HIS A 141 12.54 -37.65 16.77
N ASN A 142 12.55 -36.36 16.45
CA ASN A 142 13.75 -35.53 16.47
C ASN A 142 13.75 -34.69 17.74
N ARG A 143 14.75 -34.90 18.60
CA ARG A 143 14.95 -34.13 19.83
C ARG A 143 16.24 -33.36 19.75
N LEU A 144 16.20 -32.13 20.24
CA LEU A 144 17.38 -31.32 20.42
C LEU A 144 18.29 -31.94 21.48
N ARG A 145 19.60 -31.79 21.29
CA ARG A 145 20.59 -32.13 22.31
C ARG A 145 20.55 -31.08 23.43
N ASN A 146 21.02 -31.44 24.62
CA ASN A 146 20.94 -30.57 25.80
C ASN A 146 21.65 -29.22 25.61
N ASP A 147 22.77 -29.20 24.89
CA ASP A 147 23.49 -27.97 24.50
C ASP A 147 22.61 -27.04 23.66
N GLN A 148 21.90 -27.59 22.67
CA GLN A 148 20.97 -26.83 21.82
C GLN A 148 19.76 -26.32 22.60
N ILE A 149 19.29 -27.08 23.58
CA ILE A 149 18.19 -26.66 24.46
C ILE A 149 18.64 -25.48 25.33
N LEU A 150 19.82 -25.58 25.95
CA LEU A 150 20.37 -24.53 26.81
C LEU A 150 20.61 -23.23 26.02
N ASP A 151 21.06 -23.34 24.78
CA ASP A 151 21.27 -22.20 23.88
C ASP A 151 19.93 -21.51 23.54
N LEU A 152 18.90 -22.28 23.19
CA LEU A 152 17.56 -21.75 22.87
C LEU A 152 16.79 -21.19 24.08
N GLU A 153 17.05 -21.71 25.29
CA GLU A 153 16.45 -21.22 26.53
C GLU A 153 17.26 -20.05 27.14
N SER A 154 18.38 -19.67 26.53
CA SER A 154 19.18 -18.55 27.01
C SER A 154 18.46 -17.21 26.82
N PRO A 155 18.66 -16.23 27.73
CA PRO A 155 18.06 -14.91 27.56
C PRO A 155 18.61 -14.19 26.32
N ILE A 156 17.73 -13.63 25.50
CA ILE A 156 18.10 -12.86 24.31
C ILE A 156 19.01 -11.69 24.71
N SER A 157 20.19 -11.60 24.09
CA SER A 157 21.15 -10.53 24.38
C SER A 157 20.95 -9.29 23.51
N LYS A 158 21.41 -8.13 23.96
CA LYS A 158 21.37 -6.90 23.14
C LYS A 158 22.23 -7.00 21.88
N ASP A 159 23.35 -7.72 21.94
CA ASP A 159 24.23 -7.92 20.79
C ASP A 159 23.60 -8.84 19.75
N GLU A 160 22.85 -9.85 20.20
CA GLU A 160 22.05 -10.71 19.32
C GLU A 160 20.98 -9.91 18.57
N ILE A 161 20.25 -9.04 19.27
CA ILE A 161 19.28 -8.11 18.65
C ILE A 161 19.97 -7.22 17.61
N ARG A 162 21.16 -6.69 17.94
CA ARG A 162 21.91 -5.80 17.05
C ARG A 162 22.46 -6.52 15.81
N THR A 163 22.74 -7.82 15.91
CA THR A 163 23.26 -8.61 14.79
C THR A 163 22.15 -9.07 13.83
N ALA A 164 20.91 -9.17 14.34
CA ALA A 164 19.75 -9.58 13.56
C ALA A 164 19.07 -8.45 12.77
N VAL A 165 19.36 -7.18 13.09
CA VAL A 165 18.78 -5.96 12.47
C VAL A 165 19.81 -5.25 11.61
#